data_AF-A0A7J5ZT37-F1
#
_entry.id   AF-A0A7J5ZT37-F1
#
_cell.length_a   1.000
_cell.length_b   1.000
_cell.length_c   1.000
_cell.angle_alpha   90.00
_cell.angle_beta   90.00
_cell.angle_gamma   90.00
#
_symmetry.space_group_name_H-M   'P 1'
#
loop_
_entity.id
_entity.type
_entity.pdbx_description
1 polymer ?
#
loop_
_entity_poly.entity_id
_entity_poly.type
_entity_poly.pdbx_seq_one_letter_code
_entity_poly.pdbx_strand_id
1 'polypeptide(L)'
;MSVNASSETYLERVGIVDKSREAYQAAFDISTENMQPTHPIRLGLALNFSVFYYEILGSREQACELAKKAFDDAIAELDQLTEDSYKDSTLIMQLLRDNLTLWTSDNTEETEEGREN
;
A
#
# COMPACT_ATOMS: atom_id res chain seq x y z
N MET A 1 -8.00 -1.46 39.14
CA MET A 1 -8.03 -2.59 38.18
C MET A 1 -8.31 -2.17 36.73
N SER A 2 -8.71 -0.92 36.44
CA SER A 2 -9.07 -0.51 35.06
C SER A 2 -7.90 -0.10 34.15
N VAL A 3 -6.68 0.07 34.67
CA VAL A 3 -5.54 0.61 33.89
C VAL A 3 -4.78 -0.49 33.13
N ASN A 4 -4.81 -1.74 33.61
CA ASN A 4 -4.09 -2.85 32.98
C ASN A 4 -4.76 -3.35 31.69
N ALA A 5 -6.09 -3.38 31.63
CA ALA A 5 -6.82 -3.87 30.45
C ALA A 5 -6.56 -2.99 29.21
N SER A 6 -6.51 -1.67 29.37
CA SER A 6 -6.20 -0.75 28.25
C SER A 6 -4.76 -0.88 27.75
N SER A 7 -3.82 -1.19 28.64
CA SER A 7 -2.41 -1.45 28.26
C SER A 7 -2.25 -2.79 27.54
N GLU A 8 -3.00 -3.81 27.94
CA GLU A 8 -2.95 -5.14 27.34
C GLU A 8 -3.54 -5.12 25.92
N THR A 9 -4.69 -4.46 25.73
CA THR A 9 -5.29 -4.26 24.40
C THR A 9 -4.40 -3.42 23.48
N TYR A 10 -3.67 -2.44 24.01
CA TYR A 10 -2.71 -1.67 23.21
C TYR A 10 -1.55 -2.55 22.71
N LEU A 11 -0.95 -3.36 23.58
CA LEU A 11 0.15 -4.27 23.22
C LEU A 11 -0.31 -5.33 22.22
N GLU A 12 -1.52 -5.86 22.38
CA GLU A 12 -2.10 -6.81 21.43
C GLU A 12 -2.26 -6.18 20.03
N ARG A 13 -2.77 -4.95 19.95
CA ARG A 13 -2.88 -4.23 18.67
C ARG A 13 -1.51 -4.02 18.01
N VAL A 14 -0.50 -3.59 18.76
CA VAL A 14 0.86 -3.43 18.23
C VAL A 14 1.38 -4.76 17.67
N GLY A 15 1.22 -5.86 18.42
CA GLY A 15 1.64 -7.18 17.97
C GLY A 15 0.91 -7.69 16.72
N ILE A 16 -0.37 -7.34 16.55
CA ILE A 16 -1.14 -7.68 15.33
C ILE A 16 -0.63 -6.88 14.12
N VAL A 17 -0.36 -5.59 14.31
CA VAL A 17 0.17 -4.70 13.27
C VAL A 17 1.54 -5.17 12.80
N ASP A 18 2.45 -5.50 13.73
CA ASP A 18 3.78 -6.01 13.38
C ASP A 18 3.71 -7.32 12.58
N LYS A 19 2.88 -8.28 13.02
CA LYS A 19 2.67 -9.54 12.29
C LYS A 19 2.10 -9.32 10.89
N SER A 20 1.19 -8.35 10.76
CA SER A 20 0.60 -8.00 9.46
C SER A 20 1.65 -7.41 8.53
N ARG A 21 2.50 -6.51 9.04
CA ARG A 21 3.64 -5.96 8.28
C ARG A 21 4.61 -7.06 7.84
N GLU A 22 4.99 -7.95 8.73
CA GLU A 22 5.90 -9.06 8.43
C GLU A 22 5.32 -10.00 7.36
N ALA A 23 4.03 -10.33 7.45
CA ALA A 23 3.36 -11.15 6.45
C ALA A 23 3.29 -10.48 5.07
N TYR A 24 2.96 -9.18 5.03
CA TYR A 24 2.97 -8.41 3.78
C TYR A 24 4.37 -8.33 3.18
N GLN A 25 5.39 -8.04 3.99
CA GLN A 25 6.78 -7.94 3.52
C GLN A 25 7.26 -9.28 2.95
N ALA A 26 7.05 -10.38 3.67
CA ALA A 26 7.46 -11.71 3.21
C ALA A 26 6.77 -12.09 1.89
N ALA A 27 5.46 -11.83 1.77
CA ALA A 27 4.75 -12.05 0.52
C ALA A 27 5.28 -11.15 -0.62
N PHE A 28 5.62 -9.89 -0.30
CA PHE A 28 6.08 -8.91 -1.28
C PHE A 28 7.44 -9.30 -1.85
N ASP A 29 8.36 -9.73 -0.98
CA ASP A 29 9.69 -10.23 -1.36
C ASP A 29 9.56 -11.45 -2.28
N ILE A 30 8.77 -12.45 -1.87
CA ILE A 30 8.52 -13.66 -2.68
C ILE A 30 7.91 -13.27 -4.04
N SER A 31 6.92 -12.37 -4.07
CA SER A 31 6.28 -11.96 -5.32
C SER A 31 7.24 -11.20 -6.23
N THR A 32 8.16 -10.42 -5.67
CA THR A 32 9.15 -9.63 -6.42
C THR A 32 10.18 -10.54 -7.08
N GLU A 33 10.57 -11.63 -6.41
CA GLU A 33 11.52 -12.61 -6.95
C GLU A 33 10.88 -13.54 -8.01
N ASN A 34 9.59 -13.86 -7.88
CA ASN A 34 8.97 -14.96 -8.64
C ASN A 34 7.91 -14.53 -9.65
N MET A 35 7.49 -13.26 -9.66
CA MET A 35 6.42 -12.77 -10.54
C MET A 35 6.83 -11.50 -11.26
N GLN A 36 6.41 -11.36 -12.52
CA GLN A 36 6.59 -10.11 -13.26
C GLN A 36 5.89 -8.94 -12.56
N PRO A 37 6.40 -7.70 -12.67
CA PRO A 37 5.76 -6.51 -12.09
C PRO A 37 4.30 -6.33 -12.47
N THR A 38 3.92 -6.78 -13.67
CA THR A 38 2.56 -6.71 -14.21
C THR A 38 1.64 -7.82 -13.70
N HIS A 39 2.14 -8.82 -12.97
CA HIS A 39 1.32 -9.96 -12.56
C HIS A 39 0.22 -9.52 -11.57
N PRO A 40 -1.07 -9.86 -11.80
CA PRO A 40 -2.19 -9.39 -10.97
C PRO A 40 -2.02 -9.65 -9.47
N ILE A 41 -1.46 -10.80 -9.08
CA ILE A 41 -1.22 -11.12 -7.66
C ILE A 41 -0.18 -10.17 -7.04
N ARG A 42 0.91 -9.88 -7.76
CA ARG A 42 1.97 -8.98 -7.28
C ARG A 42 1.45 -7.55 -7.18
N LEU A 43 0.70 -7.09 -8.18
CA LEU A 43 0.04 -5.79 -8.17
C LEU A 43 -0.98 -5.67 -7.04
N GLY A 44 -1.84 -6.67 -6.85
CA GLY A 44 -2.84 -6.68 -5.78
C GLY A 44 -2.21 -6.69 -4.39
N LEU A 45 -1.07 -7.38 -4.24
CA LEU A 45 -0.30 -7.36 -3.02
C LEU A 45 0.30 -5.98 -2.74
N ALA A 46 0.91 -5.33 -3.75
CA ALA A 46 1.43 -3.97 -3.61
C ALA A 46 0.32 -2.97 -3.26
N LEU A 47 -0.85 -3.09 -3.89
CA LEU A 47 -2.04 -2.29 -3.58
C LEU A 47 -2.43 -2.44 -2.11
N ASN A 48 -2.67 -3.66 -1.65
CA ASN A 48 -3.10 -3.89 -0.26
C ASN A 48 -2.04 -3.48 0.76
N PHE A 49 -0.76 -3.70 0.46
CA PHE A 49 0.31 -3.32 1.36
C PHE A 49 0.46 -1.79 1.43
N SER A 50 0.25 -1.06 0.31
CA SER A 50 0.22 0.40 0.33
C SER A 50 -0.93 0.96 1.17
N VAL A 51 -2.13 0.35 1.08
CA VAL A 51 -3.28 0.70 1.92
C VAL A 51 -2.98 0.41 3.39
N PHE A 52 -2.31 -0.69 3.71
CA PHE A 52 -1.89 -0.99 5.08
C PHE A 52 -0.93 0.09 5.64
N TYR A 53 0.05 0.54 4.86
CA TYR A 53 0.91 1.65 5.26
C TYR A 53 0.10 2.93 5.51
N TYR A 54 -0.87 3.23 4.66
CA TYR A 54 -1.70 4.43 4.78
C TYR A 54 -2.66 4.37 5.98
N GLU A 55 -3.54 3.37 6.02
CA GLU A 55 -4.66 3.31 6.96
C GLU A 55 -4.28 2.77 8.34
N ILE A 56 -3.31 1.85 8.41
CA ILE A 56 -2.98 1.14 9.65
C ILE A 56 -1.74 1.70 10.32
N LEU A 57 -0.70 2.01 9.53
CA LEU A 57 0.54 2.58 10.04
C LEU A 57 0.56 4.12 10.02
N GLY A 58 -0.40 4.77 9.36
CA GLY A 58 -0.42 6.23 9.23
C GLY A 58 0.77 6.80 8.44
N SER A 59 1.44 5.95 7.66
CA SER A 59 2.66 6.29 6.93
C SER A 59 2.34 6.57 5.46
N ARG A 60 1.86 7.80 5.21
CA ARG A 60 1.51 8.28 3.86
C ARG A 60 2.69 8.20 2.89
N GLU A 61 3.89 8.58 3.33
CA GLU A 61 5.10 8.56 2.50
C GLU A 61 5.39 7.14 1.99
N GLN A 62 5.46 6.15 2.89
CA GLN A 62 5.73 4.76 2.52
C GLN A 62 4.61 4.16 1.64
N ALA A 63 3.36 4.51 1.91
CA ALA A 63 2.23 4.09 1.08
C ALA A 63 2.38 4.60 -0.36
N CYS A 64 2.67 5.90 -0.53
CA CYS A 64 2.87 6.51 -1.83
C CYS A 64 4.10 5.97 -2.55
N GLU A 65 5.23 5.79 -1.87
CA GLU A 65 6.44 5.21 -2.45
C GLU A 65 6.20 3.79 -2.99
N LEU A 66 5.55 2.94 -2.20
CA LEU A 66 5.26 1.56 -2.58
C LEU A 66 4.28 1.51 -3.76
N ALA A 67 3.18 2.26 -3.70
CA ALA A 67 2.18 2.29 -4.76
C ALA A 67 2.75 2.86 -6.07
N LYS A 68 3.55 3.94 -5.98
CA LYS A 68 4.21 4.55 -7.13
C LYS A 68 5.20 3.60 -7.77
N LYS A 69 6.06 2.96 -6.97
CA LYS A 69 7.04 1.98 -7.48
C LYS A 69 6.35 0.83 -8.21
N ALA A 70 5.30 0.25 -7.62
CA ALA A 70 4.57 -0.85 -8.25
C ALA A 70 3.89 -0.43 -9.57
N PHE A 71 3.33 0.78 -9.61
CA PHE A 71 2.74 1.34 -10.82
C PHE A 71 3.79 1.58 -11.92
N ASP A 72 4.90 2.25 -11.58
CA ASP A 72 5.98 2.59 -12.52
C ASP A 72 6.66 1.32 -13.07
N ASP A 73 6.95 0.33 -12.21
CA ASP A 73 7.52 -0.96 -12.62
C ASP A 73 6.57 -1.71 -13.59
N ALA A 74 5.26 -1.69 -13.32
CA ALA A 74 4.27 -2.34 -14.18
C ALA A 74 4.08 -1.61 -15.52
N ILE A 75 4.16 -0.28 -15.55
CA ILE A 75 4.14 0.51 -16.79
C ILE A 75 5.34 0.17 -17.67
N ALA A 76 6.53 0.02 -17.08
CA ALA A 76 7.75 -0.31 -17.81
C ALA A 76 7.69 -1.67 -18.53
N GLU A 77 6.84 -2.59 -18.06
CA GLU A 77 6.71 -3.95 -18.59
C GLU A 77 5.30 -4.27 -19.12
N LEU A 78 4.46 -3.26 -19.32
CA LEU A 78 3.06 -3.42 -19.73
C LEU A 78 2.91 -4.21 -21.04
N ASP A 79 3.86 -4.05 -21.96
CA ASP A 79 3.87 -4.72 -23.27
C ASP A 79 4.06 -6.26 -23.16
N GLN A 80 4.45 -6.78 -21.99
CA GLN A 80 4.66 -8.20 -21.75
C GLN A 80 3.41 -8.92 -21.21
N LEU A 81 2.32 -8.21 -20.95
CA LEU A 81 1.09 -8.78 -20.42
C LEU A 81 0.42 -9.74 -21.41
N THR A 82 -0.06 -10.86 -20.88
CA THR A 82 -0.90 -11.80 -21.63
C THR A 82 -2.36 -11.33 -21.61
N GLU A 83 -3.12 -11.68 -22.65
CA GLU A 83 -4.54 -11.31 -22.77
C GLU A 83 -5.36 -11.76 -21.55
N ASP A 84 -5.07 -12.95 -21.01
CA ASP A 84 -5.75 -13.53 -19.85
C ASP A 84 -5.59 -12.69 -18.56
N SER A 85 -4.47 -11.99 -18.40
CA SER A 85 -4.15 -11.20 -17.20
C SER A 85 -4.26 -9.69 -17.39
N TYR A 86 -4.43 -9.24 -18.64
CA TYR A 86 -4.42 -7.83 -19.01
C TYR A 86 -5.50 -7.03 -18.29
N LYS A 87 -6.74 -7.54 -18.27
CA LYS A 87 -7.88 -6.85 -17.66
C LYS A 87 -7.71 -6.65 -16.16
N ASP A 88 -7.27 -7.69 -15.45
CA ASP A 88 -7.11 -7.64 -14.01
C ASP A 88 -5.93 -6.74 -13.61
N SER A 89 -4.82 -6.85 -14.34
CA SER A 89 -3.63 -6.03 -14.10
C SER A 89 -3.91 -4.55 -14.32
N THR A 90 -4.55 -4.20 -15.44
CA THR A 90 -4.90 -2.81 -15.76
C THR A 90 -5.91 -2.22 -14.76
N LEU A 91 -6.87 -3.02 -14.29
CA LEU A 91 -7.79 -2.60 -13.23
C LEU A 91 -7.04 -2.29 -11.92
N ILE A 92 -6.11 -3.15 -11.50
CA ILE A 92 -5.35 -2.92 -10.26
C ILE A 92 -4.41 -1.72 -10.40
N MET A 93 -3.75 -1.55 -11.56
CA MET A 93 -2.93 -0.37 -11.85
C MET A 93 -3.76 0.91 -11.79
N GLN A 94 -5.01 0.87 -12.27
CA GLN A 94 -5.94 1.99 -12.17
C GLN A 94 -6.23 2.32 -10.70
N LEU A 95 -6.47 1.32 -9.84
CA LEU A 95 -6.69 1.52 -8.41
C LEU A 95 -5.46 2.09 -7.70
N LEU A 96 -4.25 1.63 -8.05
CA LEU A 96 -3.00 2.21 -7.54
C LEU A 96 -2.89 3.71 -7.89
N ARG A 97 -3.22 4.08 -9.14
CA ARG A 97 -3.22 5.48 -9.57
C ARG A 97 -4.26 6.32 -8.83
N ASP A 98 -5.46 5.78 -8.62
CA ASP A 98 -6.55 6.47 -7.93
C ASP A 98 -6.18 6.72 -6.45
N ASN A 99 -5.59 5.72 -5.78
CA ASN A 99 -5.07 5.86 -4.42
C ASN A 99 -3.96 6.90 -4.33
N LEU A 100 -2.98 6.89 -5.25
CA LEU A 100 -1.93 7.91 -5.30
C LEU A 100 -2.49 9.32 -5.48
N THR A 101 -3.52 9.47 -6.32
CA THR A 101 -4.17 10.77 -6.53
C THR A 101 -4.82 11.25 -5.23
N LEU A 102 -5.56 10.38 -4.55
CA LEU A 102 -6.22 10.69 -3.28
C LEU A 102 -5.21 11.10 -2.19
N TRP A 103 -4.16 10.30 -1.99
CA TRP A 103 -3.19 10.53 -0.92
C TRP A 103 -2.26 11.72 -1.17
N THR A 104 -2.13 12.17 -2.42
CA THR A 104 -1.35 13.36 -2.76
C THR A 104 -2.20 14.63 -2.79
N SER A 105 -3.53 14.53 -2.99
CA SER A 105 -4.45 15.66 -2.86
C SER A 105 -4.70 16.10 -1.41
N ASP A 106 -4.62 15.18 -0.44
CA ASP A 106 -4.78 15.53 0.99
C ASP A 106 -3.70 16.54 1.49
N ASN A 107 -2.57 16.65 0.77
CA ASN A 107 -1.49 17.58 1.09
C ASN A 107 -1.85 19.06 0.79
N THR A 108 -2.80 19.30 -0.11
CA THR A 108 -3.30 20.66 -0.39
C THR A 108 -4.20 21.20 0.73
N GLU A 109 -4.83 20.33 1.52
CA GLU A 109 -5.73 20.76 2.61
C GLU A 109 -4.95 20.98 3.93
N GLU A 110 -3.96 20.14 4.25
CA GLU A 110 -3.13 20.31 5.46
C GLU A 110 -2.19 21.54 5.41
N THR A 111 -1.88 22.07 4.21
CA THR A 111 -1.01 23.24 4.04
C THR A 111 -1.75 24.59 4.08
N GLU A 112 -3.09 24.60 4.04
CA GLU A 112 -3.89 25.83 4.11
C GLU A 112 -4.37 26.15 5.54
N GLU A 113 -4.56 25.15 6.42
CA GLU A 113 -4.99 25.39 7.81
C GLU A 113 -3.85 25.83 8.77
N GLY A 114 -2.60 25.81 8.33
CA GLY A 114 -1.43 26.22 9.12
C GLY A 114 -1.00 27.69 8.98
N ARG A 115 -1.75 28.52 8.24
CA ARG A 115 -1.39 29.92 7.91
C ARG A 115 -2.29 31.01 8.50
N GLU A 116 -3.18 30.64 9.41
CA GLU A 116 -3.92 31.61 10.22
C GLU A 116 -3.66 31.33 11.71
N ASN A 117 -2.60 31.96 12.26
CA ASN A 117 -2.49 32.40 13.66
C ASN A 117 -1.22 33.25 13.85
#